data_AF-A0A2V8LCX4-F1
#
_entry.id   AF-A0A2V8LCX4-F1
#
_cell.length_a   1.000
_cell.length_b   1.000
_cell.length_c   1.000
_cell.angle_alpha   90.00
_cell.angle_beta   90.00
_cell.angle_gamma   90.00
#
_symmetry.space_group_name_H-M   'P 1'
#
loop_
_entity.id
_entity.type
_entity.pdbx_description
1 polymer ?
#
loop_
_entity_poly.entity_id
_entity_poly.type
_entity_poly.pdbx_seq_one_letter_code
_entity_poly.pdbx_strand_id
1 'polypeptide(L)'
;MAIEARSYRDEPLRARVQTRVADALWDLDKEDARNLFRRAWAIAETIETETAAATASVPGRVAQNRPARPRSNLRREILQLAARRDKALGDEFLRKLTAKDQAPTAQSNDATGNASQMSSAEMTERLNLARGFLAAGEVERALQFAEPALIQTTLGAISFITSLREKSAPAADQLFARLLAAATADPASDANTVSLLTSYAFTPSIHLVVSPSGIPSSTSSPSLPPPDLAPGLRKAYFQVAANILLRPLAQIDQSSAGRAGTYFIATRLFPLFQQFAPDLAPAISAQMLALGPEAAQATVNAGDRSVNRGMSDNGKRDSVEDELSDRLDRAQGSDARDRAYAFAAMRAAEEGDPKAREFLDKIDDLETRAGVGRFVDYDFIRSFLSQKHADEALALTRKAELNHALRAHFITQAAALLADKDRVRAMDLLDEALTETRRIDAGTADRAYCLVALLAQFAKLDKVRSWQLMSETVKAANAVADFTGDNGRTSQLLEGKFSINMTTELASPTALTDLFAGLAEDNFYQAMNAARTFAGDAPRAMVMISVARAAFDEKRNKSAKPADQ
;
A
#
# COMPACT_ATOMS: atom_id res chain seq x y z
N MET A 1 14.67 -29.10 0.79
CA MET A 1 14.31 -27.70 1.06
C MET A 1 14.18 -27.36 2.54
N ALA A 2 13.15 -27.77 3.31
CA ALA A 2 13.03 -27.33 4.71
C ALA A 2 14.23 -27.72 5.61
N ILE A 3 14.83 -28.89 5.36
CA ILE A 3 16.06 -29.34 6.04
C ILE A 3 17.27 -28.52 5.56
N GLU A 4 17.41 -28.33 4.25
CA GLU A 4 18.48 -27.54 3.63
C GLU A 4 18.45 -26.08 4.07
N ALA A 5 17.27 -25.48 4.21
CA ALA A 5 17.13 -24.10 4.68
C ALA A 5 17.79 -23.87 6.05
N ARG A 6 17.91 -24.91 6.88
CA ARG A 6 18.57 -24.84 8.19
C ARG A 6 20.07 -24.53 8.07
N SER A 7 20.71 -24.85 6.95
CA SER A 7 22.13 -24.56 6.72
C SER A 7 22.38 -23.18 6.10
N TYR A 8 21.33 -22.43 5.73
CA TYR A 8 21.49 -21.08 5.19
C TYR A 8 22.06 -20.15 6.26
N ARG A 9 23.14 -19.44 5.92
CA ARG A 9 23.80 -18.48 6.83
C ARG A 9 22.93 -17.24 7.08
N ASP A 10 22.08 -16.90 6.11
CA ASP A 10 21.11 -15.81 6.20
C ASP A 10 19.86 -16.29 6.97
N GLU A 11 19.73 -15.84 8.21
CA GLU A 11 18.59 -16.19 9.07
C GLU A 11 17.24 -15.64 8.57
N PRO A 12 17.13 -14.36 8.12
CA PRO A 12 15.94 -13.88 7.44
C PRO A 12 15.49 -14.77 6.28
N LEU A 13 16.44 -15.20 5.44
CA LEU A 13 16.16 -16.09 4.33
C LEU A 13 15.64 -17.45 4.82
N ARG A 14 16.28 -18.03 5.85
CA ARG A 14 15.86 -19.30 6.45
C ARG A 14 14.40 -19.26 6.88
N ALA A 15 13.98 -18.20 7.56
CA ALA A 15 12.58 -18.05 7.99
C ALA A 15 11.62 -17.91 6.82
N ARG A 16 11.94 -17.10 5.79
CA ARG A 16 11.10 -16.98 4.58
C ARG A 16 10.93 -18.32 3.87
N VAL A 17 12.03 -19.06 3.67
CA VAL A 17 12.02 -20.36 3.01
C VAL A 17 11.18 -21.37 3.78
N GLN A 18 11.32 -21.43 5.12
CA GLN A 18 10.48 -22.29 5.96
C GLN A 18 8.99 -21.94 5.87
N THR A 19 8.67 -20.64 5.83
CA THR A 19 7.30 -20.13 5.71
C THR A 19 6.66 -20.49 4.37
N ARG A 20 7.42 -20.31 3.27
CA ARG A 20 6.97 -20.66 1.91
C ARG A 20 6.79 -22.17 1.76
N VAL A 21 7.67 -22.98 2.35
CA VAL A 21 7.50 -24.44 2.38
C VAL A 21 6.29 -24.84 3.22
N ALA A 22 6.04 -24.19 4.36
CA ALA A 22 4.84 -24.42 5.17
C ALA A 22 3.55 -24.14 4.37
N ASP A 23 3.50 -23.01 3.65
CA ASP A 23 2.36 -22.66 2.80
C ASP A 23 2.13 -23.69 1.70
N ALA A 24 3.20 -24.18 1.06
CA ALA A 24 3.11 -25.18 0.00
C ALA A 24 2.70 -26.58 0.53
N LEU A 25 3.11 -26.95 1.74
CA LEU A 25 2.79 -28.24 2.36
C LEU A 25 1.43 -28.27 3.05
N TRP A 26 0.77 -27.13 3.24
CA TRP A 26 -0.43 -27.02 4.08
C TRP A 26 -1.52 -28.04 3.77
N ASP A 27 -1.79 -28.27 2.48
CA ASP A 27 -2.87 -29.16 2.04
C ASP A 27 -2.47 -30.64 2.10
N LEU A 28 -1.17 -30.95 2.24
CA LEU A 28 -0.62 -32.31 2.32
C LEU A 28 -0.39 -32.75 3.77
N ASP A 29 0.20 -31.88 4.59
CA ASP A 29 0.48 -32.13 6.00
C ASP A 29 0.34 -30.84 6.81
N LYS A 30 -0.83 -30.69 7.45
CA LYS A 30 -1.17 -29.51 8.25
C LYS A 30 -0.34 -29.42 9.53
N GLU A 31 0.06 -30.55 10.13
CA GLU A 31 0.80 -30.54 11.39
C GLU A 31 2.24 -30.10 11.16
N ASP A 32 2.89 -30.66 10.15
CA ASP A 32 4.24 -30.26 9.77
C ASP A 32 4.29 -28.81 9.26
N ALA A 33 3.28 -28.37 8.49
CA ALA A 33 3.18 -26.99 8.06
C ALA A 33 3.04 -26.02 9.25
N ARG A 34 2.20 -26.33 10.26
CA ARG A 34 2.10 -25.54 11.50
C ARG A 34 3.45 -25.48 12.24
N ASN A 35 4.15 -26.61 12.34
CA ASN A 35 5.46 -26.67 12.97
C ASN A 35 6.52 -25.85 12.21
N LEU A 36 6.45 -25.81 10.88
CA LEU A 36 7.30 -24.96 10.06
C LEU A 36 7.00 -23.47 10.26
N PHE A 37 5.73 -23.06 10.29
CA PHE A 37 5.36 -21.68 10.58
C PHE A 37 5.85 -21.22 11.95
N ARG A 38 5.67 -22.02 13.01
CA ARG A 38 6.16 -21.68 14.37
C ARG A 38 7.68 -21.56 14.43
N ARG A 39 8.40 -22.43 13.72
CA ARG A 39 9.86 -22.35 13.61
C ARG A 39 10.32 -21.09 12.88
N ALA A 40 9.68 -20.76 11.75
CA ALA A 40 9.97 -19.54 11.02
C ALA A 40 9.71 -18.30 11.89
N TRP A 41 8.61 -18.29 12.65
CA TRP A 41 8.29 -17.23 13.60
C TRP A 41 9.38 -17.07 14.67
N ALA A 42 9.82 -18.17 15.28
CA ALA A 42 10.87 -18.13 16.31
C ALA A 42 12.18 -17.54 15.77
N ILE A 43 12.58 -17.89 14.54
CA ILE A 43 13.76 -17.29 13.88
C ILE A 43 13.56 -15.78 13.66
N ALA A 44 12.37 -15.37 13.24
CA ALA A 44 12.07 -13.94 13.06
C ALA A 44 12.11 -13.17 14.39
N GLU A 45 11.68 -13.79 15.50
CA GLU A 45 11.79 -13.21 16.83
C GLU A 45 13.24 -13.04 17.29
N THR A 46 14.10 -14.04 17.07
CA THR A 46 15.52 -13.96 17.46
C THR A 46 16.25 -12.84 16.74
N ILE A 47 16.08 -12.76 15.41
CA ILE A 47 16.69 -11.70 14.58
C ILE A 47 16.32 -10.31 15.10
N GLU A 48 15.05 -10.12 15.47
CA GLU A 48 14.58 -8.82 15.94
C GLU A 48 15.07 -8.50 17.35
N THR A 49 15.12 -9.48 18.26
CA THR A 49 15.75 -9.28 19.58
C THR A 49 17.22 -8.92 19.49
N GLU A 50 17.97 -9.57 18.61
CA GLU A 50 19.40 -9.30 18.40
C GLU A 50 19.61 -7.92 17.76
N THR A 51 18.78 -7.56 16.78
CA THR A 51 18.82 -6.23 16.15
C THR A 51 18.51 -5.12 17.16
N ALA A 52 17.51 -5.32 18.03
CA ALA A 52 17.15 -4.37 19.08
C ALA A 52 18.24 -4.24 20.16
N ALA A 53 18.90 -5.35 20.52
CA ALA A 53 20.02 -5.32 21.46
C ALA A 53 21.24 -4.58 20.88
N ALA A 54 21.55 -4.80 19.60
CA ALA A 54 22.66 -4.15 18.91
C ALA A 54 22.45 -2.64 18.73
N THR A 55 21.21 -2.18 18.49
CA THR A 55 20.89 -0.75 18.39
C THR A 55 20.89 -0.05 19.75
N ALA A 56 20.52 -0.73 20.84
CA ALA A 56 20.56 -0.17 22.19
C ALA A 56 22.00 0.02 22.73
N SER A 57 22.97 -0.74 22.23
CA SER A 57 24.36 -0.73 22.73
C SER A 57 25.29 0.34 22.12
N VAL A 58 24.79 1.26 21.28
CA VAL A 58 25.63 2.29 20.62
C VAL A 58 25.17 3.71 20.98
N PRO A 59 25.74 4.35 22.02
CA PRO A 59 25.50 5.76 22.29
C PRO A 59 26.19 6.64 21.22
N GLY A 60 25.44 7.50 20.54
CA GLY A 60 26.01 8.65 19.83
C GLY A 60 26.20 8.57 18.31
N ARG A 61 25.69 7.56 17.59
CA ARG A 61 25.60 7.62 16.13
C ARG A 61 24.20 8.04 15.67
N VAL A 62 24.06 9.32 15.37
CA VAL A 62 23.05 9.80 14.42
C VAL A 62 23.27 9.03 13.12
N ALA A 63 22.24 8.30 12.69
CA ALA A 63 22.27 7.47 11.50
C ALA A 63 22.57 8.31 10.25
N GLN A 64 23.82 8.29 9.79
CA GLN A 64 24.20 8.84 8.49
C GLN A 64 23.52 8.03 7.38
N ASN A 65 22.58 8.66 6.67
CA ASN A 65 22.26 8.54 5.24
C ASN A 65 22.56 7.21 4.52
N ARG A 66 22.17 6.08 5.11
CA ARG A 66 21.76 4.90 4.34
C ARG A 66 20.30 4.66 4.68
N PRO A 67 19.37 4.72 3.71
CA PRO A 67 18.02 4.26 3.98
C PRO A 67 18.17 2.82 4.48
N ALA A 68 17.71 2.56 5.70
CA ALA A 68 17.52 1.20 6.13
C ALA A 68 16.68 0.55 5.03
N ARG A 69 17.26 -0.40 4.28
CA ARG A 69 16.48 -1.24 3.36
C ARG A 69 15.23 -1.62 4.16
N PRO A 70 14.00 -1.42 3.66
CA PRO A 70 12.82 -1.86 4.37
C PRO A 70 12.94 -3.37 4.45
N ARG A 71 13.57 -3.87 5.52
CA ARG A 71 13.49 -5.26 5.93
C ARG A 71 12.01 -5.39 6.23
N SER A 72 11.25 -5.85 5.24
CA SER A 72 9.85 -6.18 5.41
C SER A 72 9.75 -6.93 6.72
N ASN A 73 8.93 -6.44 7.66
CA ASN A 73 8.83 -7.02 8.99
C ASN A 73 8.56 -8.51 8.81
N LEU A 74 9.59 -9.34 9.00
CA LEU A 74 9.57 -10.75 8.63
C LEU A 74 8.44 -11.46 9.38
N ARG A 75 8.20 -11.05 10.62
CA ARG A 75 7.03 -11.45 11.42
C ARG A 75 5.70 -11.13 10.72
N ARG A 76 5.53 -9.97 10.09
CA ARG A 76 4.30 -9.63 9.34
C ARG A 76 4.11 -10.52 8.11
N GLU A 77 5.19 -10.82 7.37
CA GLU A 77 5.14 -11.74 6.21
C GLU A 77 4.71 -13.15 6.65
N ILE A 78 5.33 -13.66 7.72
CA ILE A 78 4.99 -14.98 8.30
C ILE A 78 3.56 -14.99 8.81
N LEU A 79 3.15 -13.94 9.53
CA LEU A 79 1.78 -13.77 10.02
C LEU A 79 0.79 -13.81 8.87
N GLN A 80 1.02 -13.09 7.78
CA GLN A 80 0.09 -13.04 6.65
C GLN A 80 -0.12 -14.42 6.03
N LEU A 81 0.95 -15.18 5.79
CA LEU A 81 0.85 -16.53 5.23
C LEU A 81 0.22 -17.54 6.20
N ALA A 82 0.61 -17.50 7.47
CA ALA A 82 0.03 -18.35 8.51
C ALA A 82 -1.46 -18.05 8.72
N ALA A 83 -1.81 -16.77 8.84
CA ALA A 83 -3.17 -16.29 9.01
C ALA A 83 -4.04 -16.53 7.77
N ARG A 84 -3.48 -16.75 6.58
CA ARG A 84 -4.26 -17.19 5.42
C ARG A 84 -4.75 -18.63 5.59
N ARG A 85 -3.91 -19.47 6.20
CA ARG A 85 -4.13 -20.92 6.31
C ARG A 85 -4.86 -21.35 7.57
N ASP A 86 -4.59 -20.71 8.70
CA ASP A 86 -5.14 -21.10 10.00
C ASP A 86 -5.40 -19.87 10.88
N LYS A 87 -6.66 -19.74 11.34
CA LYS A 87 -7.07 -18.58 12.13
C LYS A 87 -6.38 -18.60 13.49
N ALA A 88 -6.32 -19.78 14.12
CA ALA A 88 -5.74 -19.94 15.44
C ALA A 88 -4.24 -19.59 15.41
N LEU A 89 -3.55 -19.98 14.34
CA LEU A 89 -2.14 -19.62 14.15
C LEU A 89 -1.95 -18.13 13.89
N GLY A 90 -2.83 -17.50 13.10
CA GLY A 90 -2.85 -16.06 12.90
C GLY A 90 -3.06 -15.29 14.22
N ASP A 91 -4.03 -15.71 15.03
CA ASP A 91 -4.28 -15.12 16.36
C ASP A 91 -3.12 -15.37 17.34
N GLU A 92 -2.47 -16.54 17.30
CA GLU A 92 -1.26 -16.84 18.08
C GLU A 92 -0.14 -15.84 17.76
N PHE A 93 0.15 -15.63 16.48
CA PHE A 93 1.22 -14.75 16.01
C PHE A 93 0.90 -13.26 16.21
N LEU A 94 -0.36 -12.85 16.04
CA LEU A 94 -0.80 -11.48 16.34
C LEU A 94 -0.54 -11.12 17.81
N ARG A 95 -0.91 -12.01 18.74
CA ARG A 95 -0.67 -11.79 20.18
C ARG A 95 0.82 -11.70 20.50
N LYS A 96 1.65 -12.55 19.88
CA LYS A 96 3.12 -12.51 20.05
C LYS A 96 3.74 -11.24 19.49
N LEU A 97 3.21 -10.73 18.36
CA LEU A 97 3.68 -9.50 17.74
C LEU A 97 3.51 -8.31 18.69
N THR A 98 2.37 -8.23 19.36
CA THR A 98 1.93 -7.05 20.12
C THR A 98 2.31 -7.10 21.60
N ALA A 99 2.53 -8.29 22.17
CA ALA A 99 3.01 -8.45 23.55
C ALA A 99 4.39 -7.81 23.80
N LYS A 100 5.22 -7.65 22.76
CA LYS A 100 6.56 -7.06 22.86
C LYS A 100 6.57 -5.52 22.83
N ASP A 101 5.54 -4.91 22.24
CA ASP A 101 5.38 -3.44 22.21
C ASP A 101 4.80 -2.89 23.54
N GLN A 102 4.45 -3.76 24.48
CA GLN A 102 3.78 -3.42 25.75
C GLN A 102 4.73 -3.26 26.97
N ALA A 103 6.06 -3.13 26.79
CA ALA A 103 6.99 -2.88 27.91
C ALA A 103 8.15 -1.94 27.54
N PRO A 104 8.56 -0.95 28.38
CA PRO A 104 7.82 -0.15 29.36
C PRO A 104 7.96 1.37 29.09
N THR A 105 6.88 2.05 28.72
CA THR A 105 6.77 3.53 28.81
C THR A 105 5.59 3.99 29.68
N ALA A 106 4.97 3.10 30.45
CA ALA A 106 3.91 3.45 31.39
C ALA A 106 4.42 3.39 32.84
N GLN A 107 5.10 4.46 33.28
CA GLN A 107 4.92 4.91 34.66
C GLN A 107 3.63 5.72 34.70
N SER A 108 2.50 5.04 34.76
CA SER A 108 1.24 5.60 35.24
C SER A 108 0.61 4.53 36.13
N ASN A 109 0.61 4.82 37.43
CA ASN A 109 -0.07 4.04 38.45
C ASN A 109 -1.55 3.92 38.10
N ASP A 110 -1.99 2.76 37.63
CA ASP A 110 -3.37 2.28 37.77
C ASP A 110 -3.36 0.75 37.66
N ALA A 111 -2.85 0.12 38.73
CA ALA A 111 -2.91 -1.31 38.92
C ALA A 111 -4.25 -1.70 39.57
N THR A 112 -5.38 -1.40 38.92
CA THR A 112 -6.70 -2.01 39.22
C THR A 112 -7.67 -1.82 38.04
N GLY A 113 -7.81 -2.83 37.17
CA GLY A 113 -8.96 -2.95 36.27
C GLY A 113 -8.69 -3.49 34.86
N ASN A 114 -9.12 -4.74 34.61
CA ASN A 114 -9.40 -5.37 33.31
C ASN A 114 -8.23 -5.77 32.38
N ALA A 115 -7.81 -7.02 32.53
CA ALA A 115 -6.98 -7.79 31.60
C ALA A 115 -7.66 -8.17 30.26
N SER A 116 -8.52 -7.32 29.66
CA SER A 116 -9.28 -7.71 28.46
C SER A 116 -9.39 -6.65 27.34
N GLN A 117 -8.64 -5.55 27.37
CA GLN A 117 -8.68 -4.57 26.29
C GLN A 117 -7.49 -4.75 25.33
N MET A 118 -7.81 -5.02 24.06
CA MET A 118 -6.85 -5.10 22.97
C MET A 118 -6.07 -3.78 22.84
N SER A 119 -4.75 -3.83 22.71
CA SER A 119 -3.94 -2.61 22.59
C SER A 119 -4.15 -1.92 21.25
N SER A 120 -3.86 -0.61 21.19
CA SER A 120 -3.89 0.16 19.94
C SER A 120 -2.97 -0.41 18.86
N ALA A 121 -1.79 -0.92 19.26
CA ALA A 121 -0.87 -1.61 18.37
C ALA A 121 -1.49 -2.90 17.80
N GLU A 122 -2.14 -3.71 18.65
CA GLU A 122 -2.82 -4.93 18.17
C GLU A 122 -3.99 -4.62 17.24
N MET A 123 -4.80 -3.61 17.56
CA MET A 123 -5.88 -3.16 16.67
C MET A 123 -5.33 -2.76 15.29
N THR A 124 -4.24 -1.99 15.27
CA THR A 124 -3.59 -1.53 14.04
C THR A 124 -3.09 -2.71 13.21
N GLU A 125 -2.40 -3.67 13.81
CA GLU A 125 -1.87 -4.84 13.11
C GLU A 125 -2.97 -5.77 12.58
N ARG A 126 -4.05 -5.95 13.33
CA ARG A 126 -5.23 -6.70 12.87
C ARG A 126 -5.88 -6.04 11.66
N LEU A 127 -6.07 -4.72 11.69
CA LEU A 127 -6.64 -3.98 10.56
C LEU A 127 -5.70 -3.98 9.34
N ASN A 128 -4.39 -3.92 9.55
CA ASN A 128 -3.40 -4.08 8.47
C ASN A 128 -3.52 -5.45 7.80
N LEU A 129 -3.59 -6.51 8.61
CA LEU A 129 -3.76 -7.88 8.13
C LEU A 129 -5.09 -8.06 7.37
N ALA A 130 -6.19 -7.54 7.93
CA ALA A 130 -7.50 -7.61 7.31
C ALA A 130 -7.56 -6.86 5.97
N ARG A 131 -6.94 -5.68 5.86
CA ARG A 131 -6.80 -4.97 4.58
C ARG A 131 -6.04 -5.78 3.53
N GLY A 132 -5.00 -6.51 3.95
CA GLY A 132 -4.27 -7.43 3.08
C GLY A 132 -5.18 -8.53 2.51
N PHE A 133 -6.02 -9.15 3.32
CA PHE A 133 -6.99 -10.15 2.87
C PHE A 133 -8.07 -9.54 1.97
N LEU A 134 -8.56 -8.35 2.30
CA LEU A 134 -9.57 -7.66 1.49
C LEU A 134 -9.07 -7.31 0.09
N ALA A 135 -7.81 -6.83 -0.02
CA ALA A 135 -7.15 -6.56 -1.29
C ALA A 135 -6.98 -7.83 -2.15
N ALA A 136 -6.78 -8.98 -1.51
CA ALA A 136 -6.72 -10.28 -2.16
C ALA A 136 -8.11 -10.88 -2.52
N GLY A 137 -9.21 -10.19 -2.19
CA GLY A 137 -10.59 -10.65 -2.42
C GLY A 137 -11.10 -11.65 -1.36
N GLU A 138 -10.35 -11.91 -0.30
CA GLU A 138 -10.70 -12.84 0.77
C GLU A 138 -11.57 -12.14 1.85
N VAL A 139 -12.79 -11.73 1.46
CA VAL A 139 -13.69 -10.88 2.28
C VAL A 139 -14.00 -11.51 3.65
N GLU A 140 -14.36 -12.79 3.70
CA GLU A 140 -14.67 -13.48 4.96
C GLU A 140 -13.45 -13.50 5.90
N ARG A 141 -12.26 -13.70 5.34
CA ARG A 141 -11.02 -13.74 6.12
C ARG A 141 -10.67 -12.36 6.65
N ALA A 142 -10.86 -11.32 5.83
CA ALA A 142 -10.70 -9.94 6.25
C ALA A 142 -11.60 -9.61 7.45
N LEU A 143 -12.88 -10.00 7.40
CA LEU A 143 -13.83 -9.79 8.50
C LEU A 143 -13.41 -10.51 9.78
N GLN A 144 -12.97 -11.77 9.68
CA GLN A 144 -12.53 -12.55 10.84
C GLN A 144 -11.42 -11.88 11.66
N PHE A 145 -10.53 -11.12 11.01
CA PHE A 145 -9.43 -10.41 11.68
C PHE A 145 -9.78 -8.94 12.00
N ALA A 146 -10.63 -8.29 11.21
CA ALA A 146 -11.03 -6.90 11.45
C ALA A 146 -12.04 -6.75 12.60
N GLU A 147 -13.06 -7.62 12.68
CA GLU A 147 -14.15 -7.47 13.65
C GLU A 147 -13.70 -7.28 15.11
N PRO A 148 -12.71 -8.03 15.63
CA PRO A 148 -12.21 -7.82 16.99
C PRO A 148 -11.51 -6.48 17.22
N ALA A 149 -11.00 -5.85 16.15
CA ALA A 149 -10.28 -4.57 16.20
C ALA A 149 -11.18 -3.35 15.95
N LEU A 150 -12.42 -3.55 15.47
CA LEU A 150 -13.38 -2.49 15.20
C LEU A 150 -14.19 -2.11 16.46
N ILE A 151 -13.48 -1.87 17.56
CA ILE A 151 -14.05 -1.44 18.84
C ILE A 151 -14.05 0.09 19.01
N GLN A 152 -13.18 0.79 18.27
CA GLN A 152 -13.02 2.24 18.33
C GLN A 152 -12.93 2.83 16.92
N THR A 153 -13.43 4.05 16.76
CA THR A 153 -13.33 4.80 15.51
C THR A 153 -11.90 5.32 15.36
N THR A 154 -11.15 4.71 14.43
CA THR A 154 -9.81 5.14 14.06
C THR A 154 -9.71 5.35 12.55
N LEU A 155 -8.67 6.04 12.10
CA LEU A 155 -8.39 6.18 10.66
C LEU A 155 -8.30 4.81 9.97
N GLY A 156 -7.65 3.84 10.62
CA GLY A 156 -7.53 2.47 10.12
C GLY A 156 -8.88 1.75 10.00
N ALA A 157 -9.76 1.93 11.00
CA ALA A 157 -11.09 1.35 11.00
C ALA A 157 -11.94 1.90 9.84
N ILE A 158 -11.98 3.23 9.69
CA ILE A 158 -12.73 3.89 8.61
C ILE A 158 -12.18 3.52 7.24
N SER A 159 -10.86 3.57 7.05
CA SER A 159 -10.23 3.13 5.80
C SER A 159 -10.60 1.68 5.45
N PHE A 160 -10.61 0.76 6.42
CA PHE A 160 -11.01 -0.62 6.19
C PHE A 160 -12.48 -0.75 5.77
N ILE A 161 -13.42 -0.13 6.49
CA ILE A 161 -14.85 -0.26 6.16
C ILE A 161 -15.20 0.43 4.83
N THR A 162 -14.54 1.53 4.47
CA THR A 162 -14.71 2.19 3.16
C THR A 162 -14.28 1.26 2.04
N SER A 163 -13.10 0.62 2.14
CA SER A 163 -12.66 -0.39 1.18
C SER A 163 -13.55 -1.64 1.17
N LEU A 164 -14.07 -2.05 2.33
CA LEU A 164 -14.97 -3.21 2.43
C LEU A 164 -16.27 -2.92 1.68
N ARG A 165 -16.78 -1.68 1.72
CA ARG A 165 -18.04 -1.31 1.08
C ARG A 165 -18.03 -1.54 -0.43
N GLU A 166 -16.88 -1.35 -1.09
CA GLU A 166 -16.70 -1.65 -2.51
C GLU A 166 -16.89 -3.14 -2.84
N LYS A 167 -16.62 -4.03 -1.88
CA LYS A 167 -16.74 -5.49 -2.02
C LYS A 167 -18.04 -6.03 -1.45
N SER A 168 -18.52 -5.47 -0.34
CA SER A 168 -19.74 -5.86 0.37
C SER A 168 -20.29 -4.67 1.16
N ALA A 169 -21.19 -3.91 0.53
CA ALA A 169 -21.88 -2.80 1.17
C ALA A 169 -22.67 -3.21 2.44
N PRO A 170 -23.42 -4.33 2.47
CA PRO A 170 -24.16 -4.73 3.66
C PRO A 170 -23.26 -5.01 4.87
N ALA A 171 -22.10 -5.65 4.66
CA ALA A 171 -21.16 -5.95 5.74
C ALA A 171 -20.50 -4.67 6.27
N ALA A 172 -20.12 -3.75 5.38
CA ALA A 172 -19.56 -2.46 5.76
C ALA A 172 -20.57 -1.60 6.55
N ASP A 173 -21.83 -1.55 6.11
CA ASP A 173 -22.89 -0.79 6.77
C ASP A 173 -23.21 -1.35 8.18
N GLN A 174 -23.17 -2.67 8.35
CA GLN A 174 -23.31 -3.31 9.67
C GLN A 174 -22.15 -2.95 10.60
N LEU A 175 -20.91 -2.97 10.10
CA LEU A 175 -19.74 -2.58 10.88
C LEU A 175 -19.75 -1.09 11.23
N PHE A 176 -20.18 -0.24 10.29
CA PHE A 176 -20.37 1.18 10.54
C PHE A 176 -21.41 1.42 11.65
N ALA A 177 -22.55 0.72 11.62
CA ALA A 177 -23.55 0.80 12.69
C ALA A 177 -22.97 0.41 14.07
N ARG A 178 -22.09 -0.60 14.12
CA ARG A 178 -21.39 -0.98 15.35
C ARG A 178 -20.43 0.11 15.84
N LEU A 179 -19.69 0.75 14.94
CA LEU A 179 -18.81 1.87 15.28
C LEU A 179 -19.59 3.09 15.78
N LEU A 180 -20.78 3.37 15.22
CA LEU A 180 -21.66 4.42 15.74
C LEU A 180 -22.11 4.13 17.18
N ALA A 181 -22.51 2.89 17.45
CA ALA A 181 -22.89 2.47 18.80
C ALA A 181 -21.72 2.57 19.79
N ALA A 182 -20.52 2.13 19.38
CA ALA A 182 -19.31 2.23 20.18
C ALA A 182 -18.93 3.68 20.47
N ALA A 183 -18.94 4.56 19.45
CA ALA A 183 -18.60 5.97 19.60
C ALA A 183 -19.55 6.71 20.58
N THR A 184 -20.83 6.32 20.60
CA THR A 184 -21.81 6.89 21.54
C THR A 184 -21.50 6.50 22.98
N ALA A 185 -21.08 5.25 23.21
CA ALA A 185 -20.77 4.72 24.53
C ALA A 185 -19.39 5.17 25.05
N ASP A 186 -18.47 5.55 24.16
CA ASP A 186 -17.10 5.94 24.50
C ASP A 186 -17.01 7.42 24.96
N PRO A 187 -16.64 7.69 26.23
CA PRO A 187 -16.41 9.05 26.72
C PRO A 187 -15.25 9.77 26.03
N ALA A 188 -14.31 9.06 25.40
CA ALA A 188 -13.20 9.67 24.67
C ALA A 188 -13.58 10.16 23.26
N SER A 189 -14.75 9.77 22.74
CA SER A 189 -15.20 10.22 21.42
C SER A 189 -15.38 11.73 21.35
N ASP A 190 -14.86 12.35 20.29
CA ASP A 190 -14.90 13.81 20.13
C ASP A 190 -15.18 14.23 18.69
N ALA A 191 -14.96 15.52 18.38
CA ALA A 191 -15.20 16.04 17.04
C ALA A 191 -14.36 15.34 15.96
N ASN A 192 -13.17 14.84 16.28
CA ASN A 192 -12.35 14.06 15.35
C ASN A 192 -12.94 12.66 15.12
N THR A 193 -13.55 12.05 16.14
CA THR A 193 -14.36 10.83 15.97
C THR A 193 -15.51 11.05 14.98
N VAL A 194 -16.25 12.15 15.13
CA VAL A 194 -17.35 12.52 14.22
C VAL A 194 -16.83 12.79 12.81
N SER A 195 -15.71 13.51 12.69
CA SER A 195 -15.04 13.79 11.41
C SER A 195 -14.67 12.50 10.66
N LEU A 196 -14.09 11.53 11.35
CA LEU A 196 -13.73 10.24 10.76
C LEU A 196 -14.98 9.43 10.33
N LEU A 197 -16.05 9.42 11.14
CA LEU A 197 -17.31 8.79 10.75
C LEU A 197 -17.97 9.47 9.54
N THR A 198 -17.77 10.79 9.39
CA THR A 198 -18.21 11.55 8.20
C THR A 198 -17.57 11.02 6.93
N SER A 199 -16.28 10.63 7.00
CA SER A 199 -15.57 10.09 5.85
C SER A 199 -16.28 8.87 5.28
N TYR A 200 -16.73 7.91 6.10
CA TYR A 200 -17.51 6.80 5.58
C TYR A 200 -18.84 7.26 4.95
N ALA A 201 -19.57 8.15 5.62
CA ALA A 201 -20.95 8.46 5.26
C ALA A 201 -21.13 9.46 4.10
N PHE A 202 -20.19 10.39 3.92
CA PHE A 202 -20.35 11.51 2.99
C PHE A 202 -19.09 11.80 2.18
N THR A 203 -17.89 11.58 2.72
CA THR A 203 -16.64 11.94 2.04
C THR A 203 -15.62 10.78 2.06
N PRO A 204 -15.90 9.65 1.38
CA PRO A 204 -15.09 8.41 1.49
C PRO A 204 -13.63 8.58 1.06
N SER A 205 -13.34 9.58 0.25
CA SER A 205 -11.99 9.90 -0.22
C SER A 205 -11.22 10.86 0.68
N ILE A 206 -11.81 11.41 1.73
CA ILE A 206 -11.18 12.43 2.57
C ILE A 206 -11.29 12.04 4.04
N HIS A 207 -10.15 11.86 4.68
CA HIS A 207 -10.05 11.74 6.12
C HIS A 207 -9.52 13.05 6.68
N LEU A 208 -10.25 13.63 7.61
CA LEU A 208 -9.97 14.94 8.17
C LEU A 208 -9.87 14.83 9.69
N VAL A 209 -8.82 15.40 10.26
CA VAL A 209 -8.61 15.53 11.70
C VAL A 209 -8.23 16.99 11.96
N VAL A 210 -8.71 17.57 13.05
CA VAL A 210 -8.44 18.96 13.42
C VAL A 210 -7.72 19.00 14.76
N SER A 211 -6.69 19.83 14.86
CA SER A 211 -5.96 20.04 16.11
C SER A 211 -6.81 20.80 17.14
N PRO A 212 -6.42 20.81 18.44
CA PRO A 212 -7.04 21.65 19.46
C PRO A 212 -7.07 23.15 19.11
N SER A 213 -6.12 23.60 18.29
CA SER A 213 -6.00 24.97 17.80
C SER A 213 -6.81 25.26 16.53
N GLY A 214 -7.62 24.31 16.05
CA GLY A 214 -8.46 24.50 14.86
C GLY A 214 -7.74 24.35 13.53
N ILE A 215 -6.53 23.77 13.51
CA ILE A 215 -5.76 23.58 12.27
C ILE A 215 -6.17 22.22 11.66
N PRO A 216 -6.82 22.20 10.48
CA PRO A 216 -7.20 20.97 9.83
C PRO A 216 -5.99 20.27 9.20
N SER A 217 -5.97 18.94 9.29
CA SER A 217 -5.08 18.05 8.57
C SER A 217 -5.93 17.02 7.83
N SER A 218 -5.69 16.88 6.53
CA SER A 218 -6.47 15.97 5.69
C SER A 218 -5.59 15.06 4.86
N THR A 219 -5.95 13.79 4.79
CA THR A 219 -5.42 12.86 3.79
C THR A 219 -6.51 12.54 2.78
N SER A 220 -6.14 12.51 1.50
CA SER A 220 -7.06 12.19 0.42
C SER A 220 -6.65 10.91 -0.30
N SER A 221 -7.64 10.13 -0.69
CA SER A 221 -7.54 8.91 -1.49
C SER A 221 -8.20 9.15 -2.87
N PRO A 222 -8.09 8.22 -3.83
CA PRO A 222 -8.81 8.32 -5.10
C PRO A 222 -10.30 8.62 -4.88
N SER A 223 -10.89 9.40 -5.79
CA SER A 223 -12.27 9.86 -5.67
C SER A 223 -13.25 8.70 -5.66
N LEU A 224 -14.07 8.64 -4.61
CA LEU A 224 -15.15 7.69 -4.41
C LEU A 224 -16.44 8.51 -4.22
N PRO A 225 -17.52 8.19 -4.94
CA PRO A 225 -18.78 8.89 -4.75
C PRO A 225 -19.30 8.65 -3.33
N PRO A 226 -20.01 9.63 -2.73
CA PRO A 226 -20.68 9.44 -1.45
C PRO A 226 -21.61 8.23 -1.50
N PRO A 227 -21.61 7.37 -0.47
CA PRO A 227 -22.45 6.19 -0.46
C PRO A 227 -23.93 6.54 -0.29
N ASP A 228 -24.80 5.83 -1.00
CA ASP A 228 -26.22 5.84 -0.67
C ASP A 228 -26.48 5.01 0.60
N LEU A 229 -26.43 5.69 1.75
CA LEU A 229 -26.72 5.08 3.05
C LEU A 229 -28.22 4.96 3.27
N ALA A 230 -28.64 3.80 3.79
CA ALA A 230 -30.01 3.58 4.25
C ALA A 230 -30.46 4.71 5.20
N PRO A 231 -31.69 5.24 5.07
CA PRO A 231 -32.16 6.38 5.85
C PRO A 231 -32.02 6.20 7.37
N GLY A 232 -32.25 4.98 7.89
CA GLY A 232 -32.08 4.66 9.30
C GLY A 232 -30.64 4.78 9.78
N LEU A 233 -29.67 4.33 8.97
CA LEU A 233 -28.24 4.41 9.29
C LEU A 233 -27.72 5.85 9.23
N ARG A 234 -28.20 6.63 8.24
CA ARG A 234 -27.93 8.07 8.13
C ARG A 234 -28.47 8.83 9.34
N LYS A 235 -29.70 8.54 9.76
CA LYS A 235 -30.31 9.11 10.97
C LYS A 235 -29.50 8.77 12.22
N ALA A 236 -29.09 7.52 12.37
CA ALA A 236 -28.25 7.09 13.48
C ALA A 236 -26.92 7.87 13.51
N TYR A 237 -26.26 8.06 12.37
CA TYR A 237 -25.06 8.89 12.29
C TYR A 237 -25.28 10.30 12.85
N PHE A 238 -26.32 11.02 12.44
CA PHE A 238 -26.57 12.39 12.93
C PHE A 238 -26.90 12.44 14.42
N GLN A 239 -27.60 11.43 14.94
CA GLN A 239 -27.86 11.31 16.38
C GLN A 239 -26.56 11.14 17.17
N VAL A 240 -25.66 10.26 16.72
CA VAL A 240 -24.35 10.07 17.34
C VAL A 240 -23.49 11.33 17.23
N ALA A 241 -23.45 11.96 16.05
CA ALA A 241 -22.71 13.19 15.82
C ALA A 241 -23.18 14.32 16.74
N ALA A 242 -24.49 14.52 16.87
CA ALA A 242 -25.04 15.52 17.78
C ALA A 242 -24.72 15.20 19.25
N ASN A 243 -24.88 13.94 19.67
CA ASN A 243 -24.56 13.54 21.05
C ASN A 243 -23.09 13.81 21.43
N ILE A 244 -22.16 13.70 20.48
CA ILE A 244 -20.74 13.99 20.71
C ILE A 244 -20.45 15.49 20.65
N LEU A 245 -20.96 16.20 19.64
CA LEU A 245 -20.69 17.64 19.44
C LEU A 245 -21.36 18.52 20.51
N LEU A 246 -22.49 18.07 21.07
CA LEU A 246 -23.25 18.76 22.12
C LEU A 246 -22.77 18.42 23.54
N ARG A 247 -21.61 17.77 23.69
CA ARG A 247 -21.05 17.47 25.01
C ARG A 247 -20.76 18.76 25.80
N PRO A 248 -20.75 18.69 27.14
CA PRO A 248 -20.40 19.83 27.98
C PRO A 248 -19.04 20.43 27.61
N LEU A 249 -18.91 21.75 27.66
CA LEU A 249 -17.69 22.47 27.26
C LEU A 249 -16.44 21.96 28.01
N ALA A 250 -16.57 21.60 29.29
CA ALA A 250 -15.47 21.05 30.07
C ALA A 250 -14.91 19.73 29.49
N GLN A 251 -15.75 18.91 28.84
CA GLN A 251 -15.30 17.70 28.14
C GLN A 251 -14.68 18.04 26.79
N ILE A 252 -15.25 19.01 26.07
CA ILE A 252 -14.71 19.47 24.77
C ILE A 252 -13.31 20.06 24.93
N ASP A 253 -13.04 20.78 26.03
CA ASP A 253 -11.74 21.37 26.33
C ASP A 253 -10.62 20.35 26.48
N GLN A 254 -10.96 19.14 26.91
CA GLN A 254 -10.01 18.04 27.12
C GLN A 254 -9.90 17.12 25.90
N SER A 255 -10.67 17.37 24.85
CA SER A 255 -10.71 16.54 23.64
C SER A 255 -9.52 16.80 22.70
N SER A 256 -9.27 15.86 21.78
CA SER A 256 -8.21 16.00 20.78
C SER A 256 -8.47 17.11 19.77
N ALA A 257 -9.74 17.53 19.60
CA ALA A 257 -10.14 18.61 18.71
C ALA A 257 -10.24 19.97 19.42
N GLY A 258 -10.38 20.00 20.75
CA GLY A 258 -10.64 21.22 21.52
C GLY A 258 -11.88 21.99 21.06
N ARG A 259 -12.08 23.21 21.56
CA ARG A 259 -13.21 24.08 21.14
C ARG A 259 -13.11 24.47 19.67
N ALA A 260 -11.92 24.85 19.21
CA ALA A 260 -11.70 25.31 17.84
C ALA A 260 -11.95 24.21 16.81
N GLY A 261 -11.44 22.99 17.04
CA GLY A 261 -11.72 21.85 16.17
C GLY A 261 -13.18 21.40 16.24
N THR A 262 -13.82 21.47 17.41
CA THR A 262 -15.26 21.16 17.53
C THR A 262 -16.10 22.16 16.75
N TYR A 263 -15.78 23.44 16.82
CA TYR A 263 -16.44 24.48 16.02
C TYR A 263 -16.25 24.23 14.53
N PHE A 264 -15.02 23.91 14.10
CA PHE A 264 -14.71 23.60 12.71
C PHE A 264 -15.58 22.44 12.18
N ILE A 265 -15.63 21.32 12.92
CA ILE A 265 -16.42 20.14 12.51
C ILE A 265 -17.92 20.42 12.55
N ALA A 266 -18.41 21.13 13.56
CA ALA A 266 -19.81 21.54 13.63
C ALA A 266 -20.19 22.42 12.42
N THR A 267 -19.32 23.38 12.06
CA THR A 267 -19.51 24.26 10.90
C THR A 267 -19.56 23.46 9.60
N ARG A 268 -18.62 22.54 9.42
CA ARG A 268 -18.55 21.64 8.26
C ARG A 268 -19.80 20.76 8.10
N LEU A 269 -20.36 20.28 9.20
CA LEU A 269 -21.53 19.39 9.18
C LEU A 269 -22.86 20.12 9.22
N PHE A 270 -22.89 21.41 9.53
CA PHE A 270 -24.12 22.17 9.74
C PHE A 270 -25.08 22.11 8.54
N PRO A 271 -24.64 22.26 7.27
CA PRO A 271 -25.53 22.11 6.12
C PRO A 271 -26.15 20.71 6.03
N LEU A 272 -25.41 19.67 6.41
CA LEU A 272 -25.90 18.30 6.42
C LEU A 272 -26.92 18.06 7.54
N PHE A 273 -26.73 18.67 8.71
CA PHE A 273 -27.74 18.67 9.78
C PHE A 273 -29.03 19.34 9.31
N GLN A 274 -28.95 20.50 8.65
CA GLN A 274 -30.14 21.17 8.11
C GLN A 274 -30.89 20.30 7.09
N GLN A 275 -30.16 19.56 6.26
CA GLN A 275 -30.75 18.72 5.22
C GLN A 275 -31.34 17.40 5.75
N PHE A 276 -30.64 16.72 6.65
CA PHE A 276 -30.95 15.33 7.02
C PHE A 276 -31.40 15.12 8.48
N ALA A 277 -31.19 16.10 9.36
CA ALA A 277 -31.62 16.07 10.76
C ALA A 277 -32.00 17.48 11.27
N PRO A 278 -33.02 18.12 10.65
CA PRO A 278 -33.38 19.52 10.92
C PRO A 278 -33.83 19.75 12.37
N ASP A 279 -34.28 18.71 13.07
CA ASP A 279 -34.62 18.71 14.49
C ASP A 279 -33.41 18.94 15.41
N LEU A 280 -32.21 18.52 14.98
CA LEU A 280 -30.96 18.68 15.74
C LEU A 280 -30.22 19.99 15.41
N ALA A 281 -30.50 20.59 14.25
CA ALA A 281 -29.79 21.78 13.77
C ALA A 281 -29.84 22.98 14.75
N PRO A 282 -30.96 23.31 15.42
CA PRO A 282 -30.99 24.41 16.39
C PRO A 282 -30.04 24.19 17.57
N ALA A 283 -29.93 22.95 18.07
CA ALA A 283 -29.03 22.63 19.18
C ALA A 283 -27.56 22.76 18.77
N ILE A 284 -27.20 22.30 17.57
CA ILE A 284 -25.85 22.46 17.01
C ILE A 284 -25.51 23.95 16.84
N SER A 285 -26.44 24.75 16.32
CA SER A 285 -26.24 26.20 16.17
C SER A 285 -26.01 26.88 17.52
N ALA A 286 -26.81 26.55 18.53
CA ALA A 286 -26.64 27.06 19.89
C ALA A 286 -25.27 26.66 20.48
N GLN A 287 -24.82 25.42 20.24
CA GLN A 287 -23.51 24.96 20.69
C GLN A 287 -22.37 25.69 20.00
N MET A 288 -22.46 25.97 18.69
CA MET A 288 -21.45 26.75 17.98
C MET A 288 -21.29 28.15 18.58
N LEU A 289 -22.40 28.79 19.00
CA LEU A 289 -22.35 30.06 19.72
C LEU A 289 -21.67 29.93 21.10
N ALA A 290 -21.93 28.82 21.81
CA ALA A 290 -21.35 28.55 23.13
C ALA A 290 -19.84 28.26 23.09
N LEU A 291 -19.30 27.75 21.97
CA LEU A 291 -17.86 27.50 21.78
C LEU A 291 -17.03 28.80 21.72
N GLY A 292 -17.67 29.93 21.42
CA GLY A 292 -17.09 31.28 21.52
C GLY A 292 -16.40 31.79 20.25
N PRO A 293 -16.11 33.11 20.21
CA PRO A 293 -15.62 33.79 19.01
C PRO A 293 -14.20 33.39 18.60
N GLU A 294 -13.35 32.98 19.54
CA GLU A 294 -11.98 32.52 19.23
C GLU A 294 -11.98 31.24 18.37
N ALA A 295 -12.88 30.29 18.69
CA ALA A 295 -13.06 29.06 17.92
C ALA A 295 -13.59 29.35 16.50
N ALA A 296 -14.48 30.34 16.37
CA ALA A 296 -14.97 30.81 15.08
C ALA A 296 -13.86 31.43 14.23
N GLN A 297 -13.02 32.28 14.83
CA GLN A 297 -11.91 32.93 14.12
C GLN A 297 -10.88 31.90 13.62
N ALA A 298 -10.58 30.85 14.39
CA ALA A 298 -9.70 29.77 13.94
C ALA A 298 -10.22 29.08 12.67
N THR A 299 -11.53 28.88 12.56
CA THR A 299 -12.18 28.30 11.38
C THR A 299 -12.13 29.24 10.18
N VAL A 300 -12.36 30.54 10.38
CA VAL A 300 -12.20 31.57 9.33
C VAL A 300 -10.76 31.59 8.81
N ASN A 301 -9.76 31.50 9.70
CA ASN A 301 -8.35 31.46 9.32
C ASN A 301 -7.98 30.21 8.50
N ALA A 302 -8.65 29.07 8.75
CA ALA A 302 -8.49 27.86 7.95
C ALA A 302 -9.09 27.99 6.53
N GLY A 303 -10.03 28.91 6.34
CA GLY A 303 -10.66 29.24 5.06
C GLY A 303 -11.81 28.31 4.65
N ASP A 304 -12.76 28.87 3.89
CA ASP A 304 -14.00 28.19 3.48
C ASP A 304 -13.77 26.91 2.67
N ARG A 305 -12.70 26.85 1.87
CA ARG A 305 -12.34 25.64 1.11
C ARG A 305 -11.97 24.47 2.03
N SER A 306 -11.24 24.74 3.12
CA SER A 306 -10.88 23.70 4.09
C SER A 306 -12.10 23.12 4.79
N VAL A 307 -13.06 23.98 5.13
CA VAL A 307 -14.34 23.58 5.75
C VAL A 307 -15.14 22.71 4.79
N ASN A 308 -15.30 23.14 3.53
CA ASN A 308 -16.16 22.49 2.54
C ASN A 308 -15.51 21.36 1.74
N ARG A 309 -14.22 21.06 1.98
CA ARG A 309 -13.44 20.09 1.20
C ARG A 309 -14.16 18.74 1.06
N GLY A 310 -14.51 18.35 -0.15
CA GLY A 310 -15.20 17.09 -0.47
C GLY A 310 -16.72 17.07 -0.26
N MET A 311 -17.32 18.09 0.36
CA MET A 311 -18.76 18.14 0.65
C MET A 311 -19.56 18.74 -0.50
N SER A 312 -19.00 19.71 -1.21
CA SER A 312 -19.70 20.51 -2.23
C SER A 312 -19.57 20.00 -3.67
N ASP A 313 -18.71 19.01 -3.95
CA ASP A 313 -18.49 18.48 -5.30
C ASP A 313 -18.51 16.93 -5.35
N ASN A 314 -19.45 16.30 -4.64
CA ASN A 314 -19.62 14.83 -4.59
C ASN A 314 -18.31 14.06 -4.29
N GLY A 315 -17.48 14.58 -3.37
CA GLY A 315 -16.23 13.91 -2.98
C GLY A 315 -15.10 13.98 -4.02
N LYS A 316 -15.24 14.75 -5.11
CA LYS A 316 -14.14 14.99 -6.05
C LYS A 316 -12.98 15.69 -5.35
N ARG A 317 -11.77 15.24 -5.70
CA ARG A 317 -10.52 15.91 -5.32
C ARG A 317 -10.48 17.30 -5.98
N ASP A 318 -9.86 18.26 -5.30
CA ASP A 318 -9.59 19.58 -5.88
C ASP A 318 -8.84 19.42 -7.21
N SER A 319 -9.21 20.22 -8.21
CA SER A 319 -8.55 20.18 -9.52
C SER A 319 -7.08 20.60 -9.38
N VAL A 320 -6.24 20.12 -10.30
CA VAL A 320 -4.82 20.51 -10.32
C VAL A 320 -4.68 22.03 -10.43
N GLU A 321 -5.57 22.67 -11.17
CA GLU A 321 -5.64 24.12 -11.36
C GLU A 321 -6.00 24.89 -10.10
N ASP A 322 -6.96 24.40 -9.32
CA ASP A 322 -7.37 25.05 -8.07
C ASP A 322 -6.23 24.99 -7.04
N GLU A 323 -5.58 23.82 -6.91
CA GLU A 323 -4.41 23.66 -6.05
C GLU A 323 -3.22 24.51 -6.51
N LEU A 324 -3.04 24.64 -7.82
CA LEU A 324 -2.01 25.50 -8.41
C LEU A 324 -2.29 26.97 -8.08
N SER A 325 -3.52 27.45 -8.24
CA SER A 325 -3.90 28.84 -7.91
C SER A 325 -3.59 29.16 -6.45
N ASP A 326 -3.98 28.29 -5.51
CA ASP A 326 -3.72 28.51 -4.08
C ASP A 326 -2.23 28.55 -3.74
N ARG A 327 -1.42 27.75 -4.44
CA ARG A 327 0.04 27.77 -4.27
C ARG A 327 0.64 29.03 -4.87
N LEU A 328 0.15 29.50 -6.02
CA LEU A 328 0.62 30.72 -6.67
C LEU A 328 0.27 31.97 -5.86
N ASP A 329 -0.92 32.04 -5.26
CA ASP A 329 -1.35 33.15 -4.41
C ASP A 329 -0.45 33.32 -3.18
N ARG A 330 0.09 32.20 -2.67
CA ARG A 330 1.03 32.17 -1.53
C ARG A 330 2.50 32.25 -1.96
N ALA A 331 2.81 32.08 -3.24
CA ALA A 331 4.18 31.99 -3.73
C ALA A 331 4.87 33.36 -3.74
N GLN A 332 5.89 33.51 -2.91
CA GLN A 332 6.76 34.68 -2.89
C GLN A 332 8.04 34.39 -3.69
N GLY A 333 8.20 35.03 -4.84
CA GLY A 333 9.39 34.92 -5.71
C GLY A 333 9.29 33.84 -6.79
N SER A 334 10.25 33.87 -7.73
CA SER A 334 10.30 32.98 -8.90
C SER A 334 10.49 31.51 -8.50
N ASP A 335 11.38 31.20 -7.55
CA ASP A 335 11.57 29.82 -7.07
C ASP A 335 10.28 29.20 -6.50
N ALA A 336 9.46 29.98 -5.77
CA ALA A 336 8.21 29.49 -5.19
C ALA A 336 7.16 29.18 -6.27
N ARG A 337 7.14 29.98 -7.36
CA ARG A 337 6.27 29.77 -8.52
C ARG A 337 6.71 28.55 -9.32
N ASP A 338 8.01 28.38 -9.56
CA ASP A 338 8.54 27.19 -10.22
C ASP A 338 8.18 25.91 -9.47
N ARG A 339 8.20 25.91 -8.13
CA ARG A 339 7.69 24.76 -7.36
C ARG A 339 6.21 24.53 -7.60
N ALA A 340 5.41 25.58 -7.59
CA ALA A 340 3.96 25.46 -7.79
C ALA A 340 3.66 24.81 -9.15
N TYR A 341 4.31 25.28 -10.22
CA TYR A 341 4.19 24.67 -11.55
C TYR A 341 4.77 23.26 -11.62
N ALA A 342 5.90 22.97 -10.98
CA ALA A 342 6.45 21.62 -10.91
C ALA A 342 5.46 20.64 -10.25
N PHE A 343 4.87 21.00 -9.11
CA PHE A 343 3.87 20.18 -8.44
C PHE A 343 2.62 19.97 -9.31
N ALA A 344 2.16 20.99 -10.00
CA ALA A 344 1.02 20.88 -10.91
C ALA A 344 1.33 19.97 -12.11
N ALA A 345 2.51 20.12 -12.72
CA ALA A 345 2.96 19.30 -13.83
C ALA A 345 3.06 17.81 -13.44
N MET A 346 3.67 17.51 -12.29
CA MET A 346 3.79 16.15 -11.79
C MET A 346 2.42 15.52 -11.52
N ARG A 347 1.53 16.24 -10.82
CA ARG A 347 0.19 15.73 -10.52
C ARG A 347 -0.65 15.52 -11.78
N ALA A 348 -0.62 16.46 -12.71
CA ALA A 348 -1.28 16.33 -14.01
C ALA A 348 -0.74 15.11 -14.77
N ALA A 349 0.57 14.86 -14.73
CA ALA A 349 1.18 13.70 -15.39
C ALA A 349 0.77 12.36 -14.76
N GLU A 350 0.67 12.28 -13.42
CA GLU A 350 0.14 11.11 -12.71
C GLU A 350 -1.30 10.77 -13.14
N GLU A 351 -2.11 11.80 -13.42
CA GLU A 351 -3.48 11.67 -13.91
C GLU A 351 -3.57 11.43 -15.44
N GLY A 352 -2.44 11.52 -16.16
CA GLY A 352 -2.38 11.42 -17.61
C GLY A 352 -2.93 12.65 -18.34
N ASP A 353 -3.04 13.80 -17.68
CA ASP A 353 -3.55 15.04 -18.26
C ASP A 353 -2.48 15.71 -19.15
N PRO A 354 -2.77 15.96 -20.45
CA PRO A 354 -1.84 16.64 -21.36
C PRO A 354 -1.38 18.03 -20.86
N LYS A 355 -2.15 18.70 -19.99
CA LYS A 355 -1.77 19.99 -19.38
C LYS A 355 -0.50 19.92 -18.56
N ALA A 356 -0.04 18.73 -18.18
CA ALA A 356 1.26 18.57 -17.52
C ALA A 356 2.39 19.25 -18.29
N ARG A 357 2.37 19.20 -19.63
CA ARG A 357 3.36 19.89 -20.47
C ARG A 357 3.20 21.41 -20.46
N GLU A 358 1.96 21.90 -20.42
CA GLU A 358 1.70 23.34 -20.31
C GLU A 358 2.20 23.91 -18.98
N PHE A 359 2.06 23.16 -17.88
CA PHE A 359 2.63 23.56 -16.59
C PHE A 359 4.15 23.46 -16.59
N LEU A 360 4.71 22.43 -17.22
CA LEU A 360 6.15 22.26 -17.38
C LEU A 360 6.79 23.45 -18.10
N ASP A 361 6.17 23.94 -19.18
CA ASP A 361 6.67 25.06 -19.98
C ASP A 361 6.71 26.40 -19.21
N LYS A 362 5.94 26.51 -18.12
CA LYS A 362 5.88 27.68 -17.22
C LYS A 362 6.95 27.72 -16.13
N ILE A 363 7.78 26.67 -16.01
CA ILE A 363 8.89 26.62 -15.04
C ILE A 363 10.07 27.41 -15.61
N ASP A 364 10.49 28.50 -14.98
CA ASP A 364 11.56 29.36 -15.50
C ASP A 364 12.95 28.70 -15.39
N ASP A 365 13.21 28.01 -14.28
CA ASP A 365 14.47 27.30 -14.02
C ASP A 365 14.66 26.08 -14.96
N LEU A 366 15.62 26.18 -15.90
CA LEU A 366 15.84 25.17 -16.94
C LEU A 366 16.23 23.79 -16.39
N GLU A 367 16.99 23.74 -15.31
CA GLU A 367 17.40 22.48 -14.67
C GLU A 367 16.18 21.79 -14.04
N THR A 368 15.36 22.54 -13.30
CA THR A 368 14.09 22.08 -12.75
C THR A 368 13.17 21.62 -13.87
N ARG A 369 13.02 22.39 -14.95
CA ARG A 369 12.20 22.04 -16.11
C ARG A 369 12.68 20.73 -16.74
N ALA A 370 13.98 20.54 -16.95
CA ALA A 370 14.52 19.30 -17.50
C ALA A 370 14.32 18.09 -16.55
N GLY A 371 14.42 18.31 -15.24
CA GLY A 371 14.14 17.28 -14.22
C GLY A 371 12.67 16.86 -14.22
N VAL A 372 11.75 17.84 -14.11
CA VAL A 372 10.30 17.60 -14.11
C VAL A 372 9.85 17.02 -15.46
N GLY A 373 10.46 17.44 -16.58
CA GLY A 373 10.15 16.89 -17.90
C GLY A 373 10.41 15.39 -18.02
N ARG A 374 11.53 14.91 -17.45
CA ARG A 374 11.84 13.46 -17.38
C ARG A 374 10.80 12.69 -16.56
N PHE A 375 10.32 13.28 -15.46
CA PHE A 375 9.25 12.71 -14.66
C PHE A 375 7.91 12.67 -15.41
N VAL A 376 7.54 13.76 -16.09
CA VAL A 376 6.31 13.86 -16.88
C VAL A 376 6.29 12.83 -18.00
N ASP A 377 7.38 12.68 -18.76
CA ASP A 377 7.48 11.67 -19.81
C ASP A 377 7.40 10.24 -19.25
N TYR A 378 8.04 9.99 -18.10
CA TYR A 378 7.96 8.70 -17.40
C TYR A 378 6.52 8.33 -17.03
N ASP A 379 5.76 9.25 -16.42
CA ASP A 379 4.38 8.96 -16.00
C ASP A 379 3.40 8.90 -17.18
N PHE A 380 3.63 9.68 -18.25
CA PHE A 380 2.85 9.52 -19.48
C PHE A 380 3.06 8.15 -20.13
N ILE A 381 4.29 7.64 -20.21
CA ILE A 381 4.54 6.28 -20.72
C ILE A 381 3.76 5.26 -19.90
N ARG A 382 3.80 5.37 -18.56
CA ARG A 382 3.03 4.48 -17.67
C ARG A 382 1.54 4.60 -17.86
N SER A 383 1.03 5.82 -18.00
CA SER A 383 -0.38 6.09 -18.24
C SER A 383 -0.84 5.45 -19.56
N PHE A 384 -0.12 5.65 -20.66
CA PHE A 384 -0.40 5.01 -21.95
C PHE A 384 -0.40 3.48 -21.86
N LEU A 385 0.59 2.88 -21.16
CA LEU A 385 0.62 1.44 -20.95
C LEU A 385 -0.57 0.94 -20.13
N SER A 386 -0.96 1.66 -19.08
CA SER A 386 -2.13 1.32 -18.27
C SER A 386 -3.45 1.39 -19.06
N GLN A 387 -3.54 2.33 -20.01
CA GLN A 387 -4.67 2.51 -20.93
C GLN A 387 -4.58 1.59 -22.17
N LYS A 388 -3.55 0.73 -22.25
CA LYS A 388 -3.29 -0.21 -23.36
C LYS A 388 -2.96 0.47 -24.70
N HIS A 389 -2.47 1.71 -24.68
CA HIS A 389 -2.01 2.46 -25.84
C HIS A 389 -0.53 2.18 -26.12
N ALA A 390 -0.21 0.95 -26.55
CA ALA A 390 1.17 0.48 -26.70
C ALA A 390 1.99 1.32 -27.71
N ASP A 391 1.38 1.77 -28.80
CA ASP A 391 2.08 2.54 -29.85
C ASP A 391 2.53 3.92 -29.38
N GLU A 392 1.66 4.63 -28.65
CA GLU A 392 1.93 5.94 -28.06
C GLU A 392 3.04 5.83 -27.00
N ALA A 393 2.96 4.79 -26.15
CA ALA A 393 3.98 4.47 -25.16
C ALA A 393 5.35 4.21 -25.82
N LEU A 394 5.40 3.41 -26.90
CA LEU A 394 6.65 3.10 -27.62
C LEU A 394 7.25 4.34 -28.29
N ALA A 395 6.41 5.16 -28.94
CA ALA A 395 6.85 6.39 -29.57
C ALA A 395 7.48 7.34 -28.56
N LEU A 396 6.88 7.48 -27.37
CA LEU A 396 7.41 8.31 -26.30
C LEU A 396 8.66 7.70 -25.66
N THR A 397 8.67 6.39 -25.38
CA THR A 397 9.82 5.66 -24.81
C THR A 397 11.09 5.83 -25.64
N ARG A 398 10.97 5.83 -26.98
CA ARG A 398 12.12 6.00 -27.87
C ARG A 398 12.71 7.41 -27.82
N LYS A 399 11.86 8.43 -27.63
CA LYS A 399 12.24 9.85 -27.58
C LYS A 399 12.72 10.30 -26.20
N ALA A 400 12.13 9.78 -25.13
CA ALA A 400 12.39 10.21 -23.75
C ALA A 400 13.81 9.87 -23.28
N GLU A 401 14.40 10.70 -22.43
CA GLU A 401 15.72 10.48 -21.83
C GLU A 401 15.66 9.48 -20.67
N LEU A 402 15.45 8.21 -21.01
CA LEU A 402 15.38 7.09 -20.08
C LEU A 402 16.67 6.27 -20.09
N ASN A 403 17.05 5.74 -18.93
CA ASN A 403 18.14 4.76 -18.82
C ASN A 403 17.76 3.42 -19.50
N HIS A 404 18.75 2.56 -19.75
CA HIS A 404 18.55 1.29 -20.45
C HIS A 404 17.57 0.35 -19.72
N ALA A 405 17.54 0.35 -18.39
CA ALA A 405 16.64 -0.48 -17.61
C ALA A 405 15.16 -0.09 -17.81
N LEU A 406 14.85 1.20 -17.72
CA LEU A 406 13.50 1.72 -17.94
C LEU A 406 13.07 1.55 -19.41
N ARG A 407 13.96 1.80 -20.37
CA ARG A 407 13.68 1.55 -21.79
C ARG A 407 13.32 0.09 -22.05
N ALA A 408 14.16 -0.83 -21.61
CA ALA A 408 13.91 -2.26 -21.76
C ALA A 408 12.59 -2.68 -21.09
N HIS A 409 12.31 -2.15 -19.89
CA HIS A 409 11.08 -2.42 -19.16
C HIS A 409 9.82 -1.97 -19.91
N PHE A 410 9.77 -0.72 -20.37
CA PHE A 410 8.59 -0.20 -21.08
C PHE A 410 8.37 -0.88 -22.43
N ILE A 411 9.45 -1.19 -23.17
CA ILE A 411 9.34 -1.96 -24.42
C ILE A 411 8.80 -3.37 -24.12
N THR A 412 9.25 -4.02 -23.04
CA THR A 412 8.75 -5.34 -22.62
C THR A 412 7.26 -5.31 -22.27
N GLN A 413 6.80 -4.26 -21.57
CA GLN A 413 5.38 -4.09 -21.26
C GLN A 413 4.54 -3.83 -22.52
N ALA A 414 5.01 -2.98 -23.43
CA ALA A 414 4.33 -2.72 -24.69
C ALA A 414 4.23 -3.99 -25.56
N ALA A 415 5.29 -4.79 -25.63
CA ALA A 415 5.28 -6.09 -26.30
C ALA A 415 4.23 -7.04 -25.71
N ALA A 416 4.12 -7.09 -24.38
CA ALA A 416 3.11 -7.92 -23.70
C ALA A 416 1.66 -7.49 -24.06
N LEU A 417 1.39 -6.19 -24.23
CA LEU A 417 0.08 -5.68 -24.66
C LEU A 417 -0.24 -6.01 -26.12
N LEU A 418 0.78 -6.13 -26.97
CA LEU A 418 0.63 -6.46 -28.39
C LEU A 418 0.63 -7.95 -28.66
N ALA A 419 1.07 -8.78 -27.71
CA ALA A 419 1.25 -10.23 -27.86
C ALA A 419 0.05 -10.97 -28.47
N ASP A 420 -1.17 -10.62 -28.05
CA ASP A 420 -2.40 -11.25 -28.54
C ASP A 420 -2.90 -10.66 -29.87
N LYS A 421 -2.49 -9.44 -30.23
CA LYS A 421 -2.96 -8.70 -31.41
C LYS A 421 -2.02 -8.87 -32.61
N ASP A 422 -0.72 -8.79 -32.36
CA ASP A 422 0.35 -8.85 -33.35
C ASP A 422 1.57 -9.53 -32.73
N ARG A 423 1.55 -10.86 -32.77
CA ARG A 423 2.59 -11.70 -32.18
C ARG A 423 3.96 -11.47 -32.81
N VAL A 424 4.03 -11.21 -34.12
CA VAL A 424 5.30 -10.99 -34.83
C VAL A 424 5.93 -9.71 -34.31
N ARG A 425 5.16 -8.61 -34.29
CA ARG A 425 5.64 -7.34 -33.76
C ARG A 425 5.99 -7.41 -32.28
N ALA A 426 5.22 -8.15 -31.48
CA ALA A 426 5.56 -8.38 -30.08
C ALA A 426 6.93 -9.07 -29.94
N MET A 427 7.22 -10.07 -30.76
CA MET A 427 8.53 -10.75 -30.76
C MET A 427 9.67 -9.80 -31.18
N ASP A 428 9.48 -8.97 -32.20
CA ASP A 428 10.47 -7.96 -32.61
C ASP A 428 10.76 -6.96 -31.48
N LEU A 429 9.72 -6.53 -30.74
CA LEU A 429 9.87 -5.65 -29.59
C LEU A 429 10.58 -6.32 -28.41
N LEU A 430 10.34 -7.61 -28.16
CA LEU A 430 11.09 -8.35 -27.13
C LEU A 430 12.58 -8.45 -27.49
N ASP A 431 12.91 -8.50 -28.78
CA ASP A 431 14.30 -8.51 -29.25
C ASP A 431 14.96 -7.13 -29.13
N GLU A 432 14.21 -6.06 -29.40
CA GLU A 432 14.62 -4.68 -29.10
C GLU A 432 14.89 -4.52 -27.60
N ALA A 433 13.97 -4.96 -26.74
CA ALA A 433 14.12 -4.90 -25.29
C ALA A 433 15.27 -5.77 -24.76
N LEU A 434 15.52 -6.95 -25.34
CA LEU A 434 16.68 -7.78 -25.01
C LEU A 434 17.99 -7.08 -25.38
N THR A 435 18.03 -6.38 -26.50
CA THR A 435 19.18 -5.57 -26.92
C THR A 435 19.47 -4.45 -25.92
N GLU A 436 18.43 -3.71 -25.49
CA GLU A 436 18.58 -2.69 -24.45
C GLU A 436 19.01 -3.30 -23.11
N THR A 437 18.45 -4.45 -22.72
CA THR A 437 18.81 -5.15 -21.48
C THR A 437 20.28 -5.56 -21.46
N ARG A 438 20.85 -5.97 -22.59
CA ARG A 438 22.26 -6.36 -22.70
C ARG A 438 23.22 -5.18 -22.58
N ARG A 439 22.75 -3.94 -22.78
CA ARG A 439 23.52 -2.71 -22.52
C ARG A 439 23.60 -2.35 -21.04
N ILE A 440 22.77 -2.97 -20.20
CA ILE A 440 22.84 -2.80 -18.75
C ILE A 440 24.06 -3.57 -18.22
N ASP A 441 24.78 -2.97 -17.27
CA ASP A 441 25.97 -3.54 -16.64
C ASP A 441 25.68 -4.94 -16.07
N ALA A 442 26.55 -5.91 -16.42
CA ALA A 442 26.34 -7.34 -16.15
C ALA A 442 26.26 -7.70 -14.65
N GLY A 443 26.83 -6.87 -13.78
CA GLY A 443 26.82 -7.07 -12.32
C GLY A 443 25.70 -6.33 -11.59
N THR A 444 24.72 -5.77 -12.30
CA THR A 444 23.61 -5.02 -11.68
C THR A 444 22.35 -5.87 -11.57
N ALA A 445 21.59 -5.62 -10.49
CA ALA A 445 20.30 -6.28 -10.27
C ALA A 445 19.29 -5.93 -11.38
N ASP A 446 19.33 -4.70 -11.89
CA ASP A 446 18.45 -4.21 -12.96
C ASP A 446 18.51 -5.11 -14.20
N ARG A 447 19.72 -5.53 -14.62
CA ARG A 447 19.88 -6.46 -15.75
C ARG A 447 19.21 -7.80 -15.47
N ALA A 448 19.41 -8.36 -14.28
CA ALA A 448 18.82 -9.65 -13.91
C ALA A 448 17.28 -9.56 -13.90
N TYR A 449 16.69 -8.50 -13.34
CA TYR A 449 15.23 -8.34 -13.33
C TYR A 449 14.63 -8.07 -14.72
N CYS A 450 15.28 -7.28 -15.57
CA CYS A 450 14.87 -7.10 -16.96
C CYS A 450 14.90 -8.43 -17.73
N LEU A 451 15.93 -9.27 -17.52
CA LEU A 451 16.00 -10.61 -18.12
C LEU A 451 14.90 -11.53 -17.60
N VAL A 452 14.58 -11.50 -16.30
CA VAL A 452 13.44 -12.26 -15.73
C VAL A 452 12.12 -11.82 -16.38
N ALA A 453 11.89 -10.52 -16.54
CA ALA A 453 10.68 -10.00 -17.18
C ALA A 453 10.59 -10.41 -18.65
N LEU A 454 11.68 -10.31 -19.42
CA LEU A 454 11.76 -10.76 -20.81
C LEU A 454 11.51 -12.26 -20.94
N LEU A 455 12.15 -13.06 -20.09
CA LEU A 455 12.00 -14.50 -20.07
C LEU A 455 10.56 -14.92 -19.78
N ALA A 456 9.85 -14.20 -18.90
CA ALA A 456 8.43 -14.43 -18.66
C ALA A 456 7.56 -14.15 -19.90
N GLN A 457 7.92 -13.17 -20.74
CA GLN A 457 7.20 -12.92 -22.01
C GLN A 457 7.57 -13.95 -23.09
N PHE A 458 8.85 -14.29 -23.24
CA PHE A 458 9.27 -15.33 -24.16
C PHE A 458 8.68 -16.69 -23.79
N ALA A 459 8.55 -17.05 -22.50
CA ALA A 459 7.92 -18.31 -22.11
C ALA A 459 6.48 -18.45 -22.64
N LYS A 460 5.78 -17.34 -22.85
CA LYS A 460 4.43 -17.31 -23.43
C LYS A 460 4.43 -17.35 -24.96
N LEU A 461 5.37 -16.66 -25.61
CA LEU A 461 5.36 -16.44 -27.06
C LEU A 461 6.33 -17.32 -27.85
N ASP A 462 7.41 -17.78 -27.24
CA ASP A 462 8.43 -18.64 -27.86
C ASP A 462 9.13 -19.48 -26.78
N LYS A 463 8.60 -20.67 -26.56
CA LYS A 463 9.13 -21.63 -25.58
C LYS A 463 10.56 -22.06 -25.88
N VAL A 464 10.97 -22.11 -27.14
CA VAL A 464 12.35 -22.52 -27.48
C VAL A 464 13.31 -21.43 -27.05
N ARG A 465 12.96 -20.18 -27.35
CA ARG A 465 13.77 -19.02 -26.99
C ARG A 465 13.80 -18.75 -25.49
N SER A 466 12.73 -19.06 -24.77
CA SER A 466 12.72 -18.96 -23.31
C SER A 466 13.78 -19.87 -22.66
N TRP A 467 13.94 -21.11 -23.12
CA TRP A 467 14.98 -22.01 -22.61
C TRP A 467 16.40 -21.53 -22.93
N GLN A 468 16.59 -20.89 -24.08
CA GLN A 468 17.89 -20.29 -24.42
C GLN A 468 18.21 -19.11 -23.48
N LEU A 469 17.24 -18.21 -23.29
CA LEU A 469 17.37 -17.02 -22.44
C LEU A 469 17.46 -17.36 -20.95
N MET A 470 16.95 -18.52 -20.52
CA MET A 470 17.06 -18.99 -19.13
C MET A 470 18.51 -19.04 -18.66
N SER A 471 19.42 -19.57 -19.47
CA SER A 471 20.84 -19.67 -19.11
C SER A 471 21.48 -18.29 -18.89
N GLU A 472 21.15 -17.31 -19.74
CA GLU A 472 21.59 -15.92 -19.61
C GLU A 472 21.00 -15.26 -18.35
N THR A 473 19.74 -15.54 -18.06
CA THR A 473 19.04 -15.01 -16.87
C THR A 473 19.67 -15.53 -15.59
N VAL A 474 19.93 -16.84 -15.48
CA VAL A 474 20.62 -17.42 -14.31
C VAL A 474 22.04 -16.87 -14.18
N LYS A 475 22.77 -16.72 -15.29
CA LYS A 475 24.11 -16.15 -15.27
C LYS A 475 24.12 -14.70 -14.76
N ALA A 476 23.18 -13.88 -15.22
CA ALA A 476 23.02 -12.50 -14.76
C ALA A 476 22.64 -12.44 -13.27
N ALA A 477 21.70 -13.28 -12.83
CA ALA A 477 21.34 -13.39 -11.42
C ALA A 477 22.54 -13.80 -10.54
N ASN A 478 23.34 -14.78 -10.98
CA ASN A 478 24.53 -15.24 -10.26
C ASN A 478 25.66 -14.20 -10.22
N ALA A 479 25.67 -13.24 -11.14
CA ALA A 479 26.65 -12.15 -11.14
C ALA A 479 26.36 -11.08 -10.06
N VAL A 480 25.19 -11.14 -9.43
CA VAL A 480 24.74 -10.17 -8.43
C VAL A 480 24.74 -10.84 -7.05
N ALA A 481 25.69 -10.46 -6.19
CA ALA A 481 25.94 -11.14 -4.90
C ALA A 481 24.71 -11.22 -3.97
N ASP A 482 23.90 -10.15 -3.94
CA ASP A 482 22.70 -10.04 -3.10
C ASP A 482 21.40 -10.31 -3.88
N PHE A 483 21.46 -10.98 -5.04
CA PHE A 483 20.25 -11.25 -5.81
C PHE A 483 19.35 -12.24 -5.08
N THR A 484 18.12 -11.82 -4.79
CA THR A 484 17.13 -12.65 -4.09
C THR A 484 16.04 -13.19 -5.01
N GLY A 485 15.87 -12.59 -6.19
CA GLY A 485 14.71 -12.82 -7.06
C GLY A 485 13.45 -12.05 -6.65
N ASP A 486 13.42 -11.50 -5.44
CA ASP A 486 12.36 -10.63 -4.92
C ASP A 486 12.74 -9.16 -5.09
N ASN A 487 11.77 -8.22 -5.05
CA ASN A 487 12.02 -6.78 -5.09
C ASN A 487 12.74 -6.30 -6.36
N GLY A 488 12.23 -6.66 -7.54
CA GLY A 488 12.72 -6.17 -8.83
C GLY A 488 12.42 -4.71 -9.08
N ARG A 489 12.91 -3.81 -8.21
CA ARG A 489 12.70 -2.36 -8.31
C ARG A 489 13.99 -1.65 -8.65
N THR A 490 13.91 -0.73 -9.60
CA THR A 490 14.94 0.26 -9.85
C THR A 490 14.43 1.61 -9.36
N SER A 491 15.33 2.46 -8.87
CA SER A 491 15.02 3.81 -8.44
C SER A 491 15.93 4.79 -9.15
N GLN A 492 15.35 5.79 -9.80
CA GLN A 492 16.08 6.90 -10.38
C GLN A 492 15.81 8.14 -9.55
N LEU A 493 16.85 8.62 -8.88
CA LEU A 493 16.82 9.92 -8.24
C LEU A 493 17.09 10.99 -9.31
N LEU A 494 16.14 11.88 -9.50
CA LEU A 494 16.36 13.14 -10.19
C LEU A 494 16.91 14.12 -9.15
N GLU A 495 18.19 14.42 -9.25
CA GLU A 495 18.87 15.42 -8.43
C GLU A 495 18.71 16.82 -9.06
N GLY A 496 18.47 17.83 -8.22
CA GLY A 496 18.21 19.22 -8.59
C GLY A 496 17.64 20.02 -7.39
N LYS A 497 17.01 21.17 -7.64
CA LYS A 497 16.25 21.94 -6.60
C LYS A 497 15.13 21.13 -5.94
N PHE A 498 14.69 20.07 -6.62
CA PHE A 498 13.76 19.07 -6.12
C PHE A 498 14.41 17.70 -6.25
N SER A 499 14.38 16.92 -5.19
CA SER A 499 14.76 15.51 -5.25
C SER A 499 13.51 14.67 -5.52
N ILE A 500 13.34 14.20 -6.74
CA ILE A 500 12.24 13.30 -7.10
C ILE A 500 12.81 11.89 -7.26
N ASN A 501 12.30 10.96 -6.47
CA ASN A 501 12.70 9.56 -6.58
C ASN A 501 11.65 8.78 -7.37
N MET A 502 11.96 8.43 -8.61
CA MET A 502 11.11 7.58 -9.46
C MET A 502 11.44 6.13 -9.17
N THR A 503 10.49 5.38 -8.61
CA THR A 503 10.68 3.95 -8.34
C THR A 503 9.83 3.14 -9.33
N THR A 504 10.49 2.28 -10.11
CA THR A 504 9.84 1.40 -11.09
C THR A 504 10.03 -0.05 -10.71
N GLU A 505 8.95 -0.83 -10.75
CA GLU A 505 9.01 -2.27 -10.58
C GLU A 505 9.33 -2.93 -11.94
N LEU A 506 10.61 -3.22 -12.17
CA LEU A 506 11.12 -3.89 -13.38
C LEU A 506 10.56 -5.30 -13.55
N ALA A 507 10.37 -6.01 -12.44
CA ALA A 507 9.75 -7.33 -12.39
C ALA A 507 8.95 -7.48 -11.09
N SER A 508 7.78 -8.15 -11.19
CA SER A 508 6.98 -8.50 -10.01
C SER A 508 7.83 -9.27 -8.99
N PRO A 509 7.62 -9.09 -7.68
CA PRO A 509 8.25 -9.90 -6.65
C PRO A 509 8.06 -11.41 -6.86
N THR A 510 6.98 -11.82 -7.53
CA THR A 510 6.71 -13.24 -7.84
C THR A 510 7.19 -13.64 -9.23
N ALA A 511 7.71 -12.73 -10.05
CA ALA A 511 7.99 -13.01 -11.46
C ALA A 511 8.93 -14.21 -11.66
N LEU A 512 10.00 -14.29 -10.85
CA LEU A 512 10.94 -15.40 -10.94
C LEU A 512 10.30 -16.73 -10.51
N THR A 513 9.49 -16.72 -9.44
CA THR A 513 8.80 -17.94 -8.98
C THR A 513 7.74 -18.38 -9.97
N ASP A 514 6.91 -17.46 -10.46
CA ASP A 514 5.81 -17.73 -11.39
C ASP A 514 6.36 -18.27 -12.72
N LEU A 515 7.45 -17.70 -13.20
CA LEU A 515 8.17 -18.18 -14.37
C LEU A 515 8.60 -19.64 -14.20
N PHE A 516 9.24 -19.98 -13.08
CA PHE A 516 9.73 -21.34 -12.86
C PHE A 516 8.61 -22.35 -12.56
N ALA A 517 7.48 -21.91 -12.01
CA ALA A 517 6.28 -22.74 -11.95
C ALA A 517 5.79 -23.09 -13.36
N GLY A 518 5.63 -22.09 -14.24
CA GLY A 518 5.20 -22.32 -15.63
C GLY A 518 6.19 -23.20 -16.41
N LEU A 519 7.50 -23.00 -16.22
CA LEU A 519 8.50 -23.86 -16.86
C LEU A 519 8.52 -25.28 -16.30
N ALA A 520 8.13 -25.48 -15.04
CA ALA A 520 8.01 -26.80 -14.45
C ALA A 520 6.82 -27.58 -15.00
N GLU A 521 5.72 -26.89 -15.34
CA GLU A 521 4.59 -27.48 -16.06
C GLU A 521 5.00 -27.97 -17.45
N ASP A 522 5.88 -27.23 -18.13
CA ASP A 522 6.42 -27.62 -19.44
C ASP A 522 7.45 -28.75 -19.36
N ASN A 523 8.47 -28.61 -18.50
CA ASN A 523 9.50 -29.62 -18.29
C ASN A 523 10.08 -29.54 -16.86
N PHE A 524 9.48 -30.30 -15.96
CA PHE A 524 9.86 -30.36 -14.54
C PHE A 524 11.35 -30.59 -14.31
N TYR A 525 11.96 -31.57 -14.99
CA TYR A 525 13.36 -31.93 -14.76
C TYR A 525 14.31 -30.84 -15.24
N GLN A 526 14.02 -30.21 -16.38
CA GLN A 526 14.82 -29.12 -16.91
C GLN A 526 14.70 -27.86 -16.04
N ALA A 527 13.49 -27.52 -15.58
CA ALA A 527 13.24 -26.43 -14.64
C ALA A 527 13.97 -26.67 -13.30
N MET A 528 13.93 -27.89 -12.77
CA MET A 528 14.64 -28.27 -11.54
C MET A 528 16.17 -28.19 -11.71
N ASN A 529 16.71 -28.61 -12.86
CA ASN A 529 18.14 -28.50 -13.13
C ASN A 529 18.58 -27.04 -13.24
N ALA A 530 17.80 -26.18 -13.91
CA ALA A 530 18.05 -24.74 -13.97
C ALA A 530 17.90 -24.06 -12.60
N ALA A 531 16.96 -24.51 -11.76
CA ALA A 531 16.81 -24.02 -10.40
C ALA A 531 18.08 -24.24 -9.56
N ARG A 532 18.74 -25.39 -9.73
CA ARG A 532 19.95 -25.76 -8.99
C ARG A 532 21.19 -24.97 -9.40
N THR A 533 21.20 -24.34 -10.57
CA THR A 533 22.35 -23.57 -11.06
C THR A 533 22.40 -22.15 -10.49
N PHE A 534 21.39 -21.70 -9.74
CA PHE A 534 21.49 -20.49 -8.95
C PHE A 534 22.52 -20.65 -7.82
N ALA A 535 23.52 -19.76 -7.83
CA ALA A 535 24.59 -19.73 -6.84
C ALA A 535 24.07 -19.20 -5.48
N GLY A 536 23.20 -18.19 -5.52
CA GLY A 536 22.58 -17.61 -4.32
C GLY A 536 21.57 -18.55 -3.69
N ASP A 537 21.64 -18.71 -2.36
CA ASP A 537 20.71 -19.55 -1.59
C ASP A 537 19.26 -19.06 -1.75
N ALA A 538 19.05 -17.74 -1.78
CA ALA A 538 17.72 -17.13 -1.88
C ALA A 538 16.99 -17.47 -3.19
N PRO A 539 17.50 -17.08 -4.38
CA PRO A 539 16.83 -17.36 -5.64
C PRO A 539 16.72 -18.87 -5.90
N ARG A 540 17.75 -19.66 -5.51
CA ARG A 540 17.71 -21.13 -5.61
C ARG A 540 16.54 -21.71 -4.81
N ALA A 541 16.42 -21.35 -3.54
CA ALA A 541 15.36 -21.86 -2.68
C ALA A 541 13.97 -21.47 -3.17
N MET A 542 13.78 -20.20 -3.53
CA MET A 542 12.50 -19.66 -3.99
C MET A 542 12.03 -20.35 -5.27
N VAL A 543 12.92 -20.50 -6.24
CA VAL A 543 12.64 -21.18 -7.49
C VAL A 543 12.34 -22.67 -7.26
N MET A 544 13.15 -23.37 -6.47
CA MET A 544 12.92 -24.79 -6.18
C MET A 544 11.58 -25.05 -5.50
N ILE A 545 11.16 -24.18 -4.56
CA ILE A 545 9.83 -24.26 -3.93
C ILE A 545 8.75 -24.08 -4.99
N SER A 546 8.92 -23.13 -5.90
CA SER A 546 7.95 -22.88 -6.97
C SER A 546 7.79 -24.09 -7.91
N VAL A 547 8.91 -24.67 -8.35
CA VAL A 547 8.93 -25.90 -9.17
C VAL A 547 8.25 -27.07 -8.44
N ALA A 548 8.53 -27.25 -7.14
CA ALA A 548 7.90 -28.30 -6.35
C ALA A 548 6.39 -28.08 -6.16
N ARG A 549 5.97 -26.83 -5.95
CA ARG A 549 4.56 -26.46 -5.81
C ARG A 549 3.76 -26.76 -7.07
N ALA A 550 4.29 -26.41 -8.25
CA ALA A 550 3.64 -26.71 -9.53
C ALA A 550 3.35 -28.21 -9.68
N ALA A 551 4.28 -29.08 -9.26
CA ALA A 551 4.09 -30.53 -9.29
C ALA A 551 3.03 -31.04 -8.29
N PHE A 552 2.86 -30.37 -7.13
CA PHE A 552 1.79 -30.70 -6.18
C PHE A 552 0.42 -30.24 -6.68
N ASP A 553 0.34 -29.05 -7.28
CA ASP A 553 -0.90 -28.50 -7.83
C ASP A 553 -1.39 -29.31 -9.05
N GLU A 554 -0.49 -29.80 -9.90
CA GLU A 554 -0.84 -30.71 -11.00
C GLU A 554 -1.44 -32.03 -10.48
N LYS A 555 -0.84 -32.62 -9.44
CA LYS A 555 -1.38 -33.84 -8.79
C LYS A 555 -2.77 -33.59 -8.19
N ARG A 556 -2.97 -32.43 -7.54
CA ARG A 556 -4.26 -32.04 -6.98
C ARG A 556 -5.33 -31.93 -8.06
N ASN A 557 -5.05 -31.23 -9.16
CA ASN A 557 -5.98 -31.06 -10.27
C ASN A 557 -6.34 -32.39 -10.96
N LYS A 558 -5.39 -33.34 -11.03
CA LYS A 558 -5.66 -34.69 -11.53
C LYS A 558 -6.52 -35.52 -10.56
N SER A 559 -6.35 -35.36 -9.25
CA SER A 559 -7.16 -36.07 -8.25
C SER A 559 -8.58 -35.52 -8.06
N ALA A 560 -8.84 -34.27 -8.46
CA ALA A 560 -10.13 -33.60 -8.30
C ALA A 560 -11.09 -33.80 -9.49
N LYS A 561 -10.61 -34.32 -10.64
CA LYS A 561 -11.51 -34.78 -11.71
C LYS A 561 -12.08 -36.14 -11.32
N PRO A 562 -13.41 -36.30 -11.19
CA PRO A 562 -14.00 -37.63 -11.13
C PRO A 562 -13.63 -38.35 -12.42
N ALA A 563 -13.20 -39.60 -12.30
CA ALA A 563 -13.14 -40.48 -13.46
C ALA A 563 -14.59 -40.67 -13.93
N ASP A 564 -14.98 -39.99 -15.01
CA ASP A 564 -16.13 -40.42 -15.80
C ASP A 564 -15.78 -41.82 -16.33
N GLN A 565 -16.36 -42.83 -15.68
CA GLN A 565 -16.52 -44.19 -16.18
C GLN A 565 -18.01 -44.52 -16.19
#